data_AF-E8UAB8-F1
#
_entry.id   AF-E8UAB8-F1
#
_cell.length_a   1.000
_cell.length_b   1.000
_cell.length_c   1.000
_cell.angle_alpha   90.00
_cell.angle_beta   90.00
_cell.angle_gamma   90.00
#
_symmetry.space_group_name_H-M   'P 1'
#
loop_
_entity.id
_entity.type
_entity.pdbx_description
1 polymer ?
#
loop_
_entity_poly.entity_id
_entity_poly.type
_entity_poly.pdbx_seq_one_letter_code
_entity_poly.pdbx_strand_id
1 'polypeptide(L)'
;MTFEECSAEVRAEIEQHLPEFRERLLEQAAPVGMEAFDVTVRSKGSGALTVAVRPRVGEGGHLPLPATAEFELLPVQEAGRVVYRSTELEFATSAL
;
A
#
# COMPACT_ATOMS: atom_id res chain seq x y z
N MET A 1 -14.36 -15.45 4.31
CA MET A 1 -13.23 -14.63 3.86
C MET A 1 -12.03 -14.94 4.75
N THR A 2 -11.04 -15.63 4.20
CA THR A 2 -9.80 -15.96 4.91
C THR A 2 -8.79 -14.82 4.75
N PHE A 3 -7.76 -14.77 5.60
CA PHE A 3 -6.66 -13.80 5.50
C PHE A 3 -5.96 -13.83 4.12
N GLU A 4 -5.97 -14.97 3.45
CA GLU A 4 -5.41 -15.17 2.11
C GLU A 4 -6.18 -14.42 1.02
N GLU A 5 -7.52 -14.39 1.06
CA GLU A 5 -8.33 -13.63 0.09
C GLU A 5 -8.09 -12.11 0.23
N CYS A 6 -8.04 -11.64 1.48
CA CYS A 6 -7.70 -10.25 1.82
C CYS A 6 -6.29 -9.87 1.34
N SER A 7 -5.33 -10.79 1.43
CA SER A 7 -3.96 -10.55 0.95
C SER A 7 -3.86 -10.38 -0.56
N ALA A 8 -4.71 -11.06 -1.34
CA ALA A 8 -4.75 -10.95 -2.79
C ALA A 8 -5.34 -9.60 -3.25
N GLU A 9 -6.41 -9.14 -2.59
CA GLU A 9 -7.03 -7.83 -2.85
C GLU A 9 -6.06 -6.69 -2.53
N VAL A 10 -5.41 -6.73 -1.35
CA VAL A 10 -4.37 -5.76 -0.97
C VAL A 10 -3.24 -5.72 -2.00
N ARG A 11 -2.79 -6.90 -2.45
CA ARG A 11 -1.71 -6.99 -3.42
C ARG A 11 -2.10 -6.37 -4.77
N ALA A 12 -3.28 -6.71 -5.28
CA ALA A 12 -3.79 -6.15 -6.54
C ALA A 12 -3.93 -4.63 -6.47
N GLU A 13 -4.34 -4.08 -5.33
CA GLU A 13 -4.42 -2.63 -5.14
C GLU A 13 -3.03 -1.99 -5.14
N ILE A 14 -2.07 -2.57 -4.41
CA ILE A 14 -0.70 -2.07 -4.41
C ILE A 14 -0.09 -2.12 -5.81
N GLU A 15 -0.32 -3.20 -6.56
CA GLU A 15 0.16 -3.33 -7.94
C GLU A 15 -0.39 -2.25 -8.89
N GLN A 16 -1.64 -1.82 -8.69
CA GLN A 16 -2.23 -0.71 -9.43
C GLN A 16 -1.58 0.64 -9.09
N HIS A 17 -1.19 0.84 -7.83
CA HIS A 17 -0.55 2.07 -7.35
C HIS A 17 0.98 2.07 -7.43
N LEU A 18 1.62 0.97 -7.84
CA LEU A 18 3.09 0.89 -8.03
C LEU A 18 3.68 2.05 -8.83
N PRO A 19 3.05 2.52 -9.94
CA PRO A 19 3.55 3.65 -10.71
C PRO A 19 3.60 4.97 -9.93
N GLU A 20 2.73 5.14 -8.94
CA GLU A 20 2.65 6.33 -8.10
C GLU A 20 3.60 6.20 -6.91
N PHE A 21 3.69 5.01 -6.31
CA PHE A 21 4.66 4.71 -5.24
C PHE A 21 6.10 4.93 -5.68
N ARG A 22 6.49 4.47 -6.88
CA ARG A 22 7.85 4.69 -7.39
C ARG A 22 8.17 6.18 -7.56
N GLU A 23 7.21 6.98 -8.01
CA GLU A 23 7.42 8.40 -8.28
C GLU A 23 7.46 9.20 -6.98
N ARG A 24 6.57 8.89 -6.04
CA ARG A 24 6.37 9.67 -4.82
C ARG A 24 7.20 9.20 -3.63
N LEU A 25 7.52 7.90 -3.53
CA LEU A 25 8.29 7.33 -2.41
C LEU A 25 9.76 7.09 -2.75
N LEU A 26 10.06 6.77 -4.01
CA LEU A 26 11.43 6.46 -4.45
C LEU A 26 12.03 7.56 -5.33
N GLU A 27 11.23 8.50 -5.83
CA GLU A 27 11.64 9.49 -6.84
C GLU A 27 12.30 8.85 -8.07
N GLN A 28 11.93 7.60 -8.39
CA GLN A 28 12.51 6.82 -9.48
C GLN A 28 11.52 6.60 -10.61
N ALA A 29 11.98 6.86 -11.84
CA ALA A 29 11.28 6.47 -13.07
C ALA A 29 11.56 5.01 -13.49
N ALA A 30 12.44 4.30 -12.77
CA ALA A 30 12.82 2.93 -13.08
C ALA A 30 11.70 1.93 -12.72
N PRO A 31 11.61 0.78 -13.41
CA PRO A 31 10.68 -0.27 -13.06
C PRO A 31 11.16 -1.00 -11.78
N VAL A 32 10.65 -0.55 -10.63
CA VAL A 32 10.81 -1.23 -9.34
C VAL A 32 9.52 -1.98 -9.03
N GLY A 33 9.67 -3.27 -8.68
CA GLY A 33 8.56 -4.13 -8.29
C GLY A 33 8.16 -3.94 -6.83
N MET A 34 7.13 -4.68 -6.38
CA MET A 34 6.70 -4.70 -4.97
C MET A 34 7.83 -5.06 -4.00
N GLU A 35 8.87 -5.77 -4.45
CA GLU A 35 10.03 -6.15 -3.63
C GLU A 35 10.84 -4.96 -3.09
N ALA A 36 10.70 -3.79 -3.73
CA ALA A 36 11.31 -2.54 -3.29
C ALA A 36 10.52 -1.85 -2.16
N PHE A 37 9.37 -2.41 -1.76
CA PHE A 37 8.49 -1.84 -0.75
C PHE A 37 8.22 -2.83 0.37
N ASP A 38 8.18 -2.32 1.60
CA ASP A 38 7.62 -3.00 2.74
C ASP A 38 6.15 -2.61 2.89
N VAL A 39 5.29 -3.62 2.94
CA VAL A 39 3.84 -3.48 3.05
C VAL A 39 3.42 -3.96 4.43
N THR A 40 2.76 -3.09 5.17
CA THR A 40 2.14 -3.42 6.46
C THR A 40 0.63 -3.29 6.34
N VAL A 41 -0.09 -4.37 6.65
CA VAL A 41 -1.55 -4.38 6.70
C VAL A 41 -2.00 -4.49 8.15
N ARG A 42 -2.92 -3.62 8.58
CA ARG A 42 -3.50 -3.64 9.92
C ARG A 42 -5.02 -3.66 9.81
N SER A 43 -5.66 -4.60 10.50
CA SER A 43 -7.11 -4.59 10.61
C SER A 43 -7.57 -3.55 11.64
N LYS A 44 -8.59 -2.77 11.26
CA LYS A 44 -9.40 -1.96 12.17
C LYS A 44 -10.56 -2.82 12.67
N GLY A 45 -10.97 -2.63 13.92
CA GLY A 45 -12.04 -3.42 14.56
C GLY A 45 -13.41 -3.38 13.85
N SER A 46 -13.58 -2.48 12.89
CA SER A 46 -14.75 -2.36 12.00
C SER A 46 -14.72 -3.27 10.77
N GLY A 47 -13.66 -4.07 10.60
CA GLY A 47 -13.43 -4.85 9.37
C GLY A 47 -12.73 -4.07 8.26
N ALA A 48 -12.46 -2.77 8.44
CA ALA A 48 -11.58 -2.01 7.56
C ALA A 48 -10.13 -2.46 7.72
N LEU A 49 -9.31 -2.23 6.69
CA LEU A 49 -7.89 -2.53 6.70
C LEU A 49 -7.11 -1.26 6.37
N THR A 50 -6.07 -0.97 7.13
CA THR A 50 -5.11 0.07 6.82
C THR A 50 -3.90 -0.57 6.18
N VAL A 51 -3.54 -0.09 5.00
CA VAL A 51 -2.38 -0.56 4.24
C VAL A 51 -1.37 0.58 4.22
N ALA A 52 -0.20 0.33 4.80
CA ALA A 52 0.93 1.24 4.77
C ALA A 52 2.03 0.66 3.88
N VAL A 53 2.45 1.41 2.87
CA VAL A 53 3.51 1.08 1.94
C VAL A 53 4.69 2.00 2.20
N ARG A 54 5.85 1.39 2.44
CA ARG A 54 7.10 2.11 2.71
C ARG A 54 8.18 1.63 1.76
N PRO A 55 9.07 2.50 1.30
CA PRO A 55 10.23 2.08 0.55
C PRO A 55 11.15 1.25 1.45
N ARG A 56 11.57 0.07 0.97
CA ARG A 56 12.52 -0.78 1.68
C ARG A 56 13.91 -0.17 1.58
N VAL A 57 14.62 -0.10 2.70
CA VAL A 57 15.98 0.44 2.75
C VAL A 57 16.98 -0.68 2.39
N GLY A 58 17.57 -0.59 1.20
CA GLY A 58 18.67 -1.46 0.69
C GLY A 58 18.30 -2.18 -0.61
N GLU A 59 19.15 -2.38 -1.62
CA GLU A 59 20.57 -2.06 -1.88
C GLU A 59 20.64 -1.07 -3.06
N GLY A 60 21.38 0.05 -2.93
CA GLY A 60 21.46 1.03 -4.02
C GLY A 60 21.94 2.43 -3.65
N GLY A 61 22.18 2.70 -2.36
CA GLY A 61 22.86 3.92 -1.91
C GLY A 61 22.03 5.21 -1.93
N HIS A 62 20.77 5.18 -2.39
CA HIS A 62 19.80 6.23 -2.07
C HIS A 62 19.00 5.81 -0.84
N LEU A 63 19.09 6.62 0.22
CA LEU A 63 18.16 6.53 1.33
C LEU A 63 16.82 7.00 0.77
N PRO A 64 15.79 6.13 0.69
CA PRO A 64 14.49 6.62 0.29
C PRO A 64 14.07 7.69 1.31
N LEU A 65 13.37 8.73 0.83
CA LEU A 65 12.75 9.69 1.73
C LEU A 65 11.96 8.92 2.79
N PRO A 66 11.90 9.39 4.06
CA PRO A 66 11.03 8.84 5.08
C PRO A 66 9.57 9.13 4.72
N ALA A 67 9.10 8.53 3.61
CA ALA A 67 7.81 8.69 3.04
C ALA A 67 7.05 7.38 3.23
N THR A 68 5.83 7.48 3.72
CA THR A 68 4.88 6.36 3.79
C THR A 68 3.70 6.74 2.91
N ALA A 69 3.28 5.82 2.06
CA ALA A 69 1.96 5.89 1.47
C ALA A 69 0.99 5.07 2.32
N GLU A 70 -0.17 5.62 2.64
CA GLU A 70 -1.20 4.94 3.39
C GLU A 70 -2.52 5.03 2.63
N PHE A 71 -3.29 3.94 2.64
CA PHE A 71 -4.67 3.92 2.21
C PHE A 71 -5.46 2.94 3.06
N GLU A 72 -6.78 3.11 3.05
CA GLU A 72 -7.70 2.20 3.72
C GLU A 72 -8.46 1.38 2.70
N LEU A 73 -8.65 0.10 3.01
CA LEU A 73 -9.60 -0.76 2.34
C LEU A 73 -10.83 -0.88 3.23
N LEU A 74 -11.94 -0.32 2.76
CA LEU A 74 -13.21 -0.33 3.46
C LEU A 74 -14.08 -1.49 2.95
N PRO A 75 -14.61 -2.36 3.82
CA PRO A 75 -15.55 -3.40 3.41
C PRO A 75 -16.88 -2.76 3.03
N VAL A 76 -17.32 -2.99 1.79
CA VAL A 76 -18.61 -2.58 1.25
C VAL A 76 -19.41 -3.81 0.90
N GLN A 77 -20.71 -3.82 1.23
CA GLN A 77 -21.60 -4.85 0.71
C GLN A 77 -22.06 -4.49 -0.69
N GLU A 78 -21.69 -5.30 -1.67
CA GLU A 78 -22.15 -5.17 -3.05
C GLU A 78 -22.72 -6.51 -3.51
N ALA A 79 -23.96 -6.53 -4.02
CA ALA A 79 -24.62 -7.73 -4.53
C ALA A 79 -24.58 -8.95 -3.58
N GLY A 80 -24.69 -8.71 -2.26
CA GLY A 80 -24.71 -9.78 -1.25
C GLY A 80 -23.34 -10.37 -0.89
N ARG A 81 -22.24 -9.79 -1.39
CA ARG A 81 -20.86 -10.14 -1.02
C ARG A 81 -20.15 -8.93 -0.42
N VAL A 82 -19.16 -9.19 0.44
CA VAL A 82 -18.25 -8.16 0.92
C VAL A 82 -17.16 -7.96 -0.12
N VAL A 83 -16.96 -6.73 -0.55
CA VAL A 83 -15.87 -6.30 -1.42
C VAL A 83 -15.13 -5.17 -0.73
N TYR A 84 -13.82 -5.04 -0.93
CA TYR A 84 -13.07 -3.92 -0.41
C TYR A 84 -12.95 -2.81 -1.43
N ARG A 85 -13.10 -1.56 -0.98
CA ARG A 85 -12.80 -0.38 -1.78
C ARG A 85 -11.69 0.42 -1.12
N SER A 86 -10.69 0.80 -1.90
CA SER A 86 -9.63 1.71 -1.48
C SER A 86 -10.16 3.13 -1.27
N THR A 87 -9.62 3.80 -0.26
CA THR A 87 -9.72 5.26 -0.11
C THR A 87 -8.68 5.95 -0.98
N GLU A 88 -8.69 7.28 -0.98
CA GLU A 88 -7.62 8.07 -1.59
C GLU A 88 -6.27 7.70 -0.96
N LEU A 89 -5.23 7.70 -1.80
CA LEU A 89 -3.88 7.38 -1.38
C LEU A 89 -3.22 8.60 -0.74
N GLU A 90 -2.86 8.48 0.53
CA GLU A 90 -2.25 9.55 1.31
C GLU A 90 -0.74 9.34 1.39
N PHE A 91 0.02 10.39 1.07
CA PHE A 91 1.48 10.36 1.17
C PHE A 91 1.94 11.24 2.33
N ALA A 92 2.54 10.62 3.34
CA ALA A 92 3.12 11.32 4.47
C ALA A 92 4.64 11.25 4.41
N THR A 93 5.31 12.39 4.26
CA THR A 93 6.73 12.53 4.53
C THR A 93 6.90 12.80 6.03
N SER A 94 7.47 11.85 6.77
CA SER A 94 7.91 12.13 8.13
C SER A 94 9.11 13.06 8.04
N ALA A 95 8.92 14.35 8.32
CA ALA A 95 10.05 15.25 8.54
C ALA A 95 10.85 14.69 9.73
N LEU A 96 12.04 14.15 9.43
CA LEU A 96 13.06 13.86 10.45
C LEU A 96 13.60 15.16 11.01
#